data_AF-A0A314ZGH6-F1
#
_entry.id   AF-A0A314ZGH6-F1
#
_cell.length_a   1.000
_cell.length_b   1.000
_cell.length_c   1.000
_cell.angle_alpha   90.00
_cell.angle_beta   90.00
_cell.angle_gamma   90.00
#
_symmetry.space_group_name_H-M   'P 1'
#
loop_
_entity.id
_entity.type
_entity.pdbx_description
1 polymer ?
#
loop_
_entity_poly.entity_id
_entity_poly.type
_entity_poly.pdbx_seq_one_letter_code
_entity_poly.pdbx_strand_id
1 'polypeptide(L)'
;MWHQSITWFDHYNTVIDGLAKQGCMEKAMGLYGQMVENGIIPDEITHRSLVGGFCGVNLVEEAVLILKEMHKRGHPVRNISYKFVIHGLCRNNRVDVAIQVLEMMISNRCMPDGAIYSTIIEGVAAAVIQRG
;
A
#
# COMPACT_ATOMS: atom_id res chain seq x y z
N MET A 1 35.62 9.95 4.21
CA MET A 1 35.06 8.76 3.52
C MET A 1 33.81 8.25 4.27
N TRP A 2 32.85 9.13 4.56
CA TRP A 2 31.57 8.81 5.23
C TRP A 2 30.36 9.55 4.65
N HIS A 3 30.55 10.40 3.62
CA HIS A 3 29.46 11.19 3.02
C HIS A 3 28.82 10.55 1.77
N GLN A 4 29.44 9.54 1.16
CA GLN A 4 28.91 8.92 -0.06
C GLN A 4 27.89 7.81 0.20
N SER A 5 27.84 7.24 1.41
CA SER A 5 26.89 6.16 1.72
C SER A 5 25.47 6.68 1.99
N ILE A 6 25.33 7.89 2.52
CA ILE A 6 24.02 8.48 2.88
C ILE A 6 23.25 8.93 1.62
N THR A 7 23.94 9.29 0.54
CA THR A 7 23.30 9.81 -0.67
C THR A 7 22.61 8.76 -1.54
N TRP A 8 23.00 7.48 -1.49
CA TRP A 8 22.39 6.46 -2.36
C TRP A 8 20.97 6.08 -1.94
N PHE A 9 20.69 6.02 -0.64
CA PHE A 9 19.37 5.68 -0.10
C PHE A 9 18.31 6.72 -0.51
N ASP A 10 18.65 8.01 -0.41
CA ASP A 10 17.75 9.12 -0.77
C ASP A 10 17.42 9.16 -2.26
N HIS A 11 18.34 8.71 -3.13
CA HIS A 11 18.09 8.63 -4.57
C HIS A 11 17.02 7.59 -4.90
N TYR A 12 17.09 6.38 -4.34
CA TYR A 12 16.08 5.35 -4.58
C TYR A 12 14.70 5.81 -4.14
N ASN A 13 14.57 6.33 -2.92
CA ASN A 13 13.30 6.80 -2.39
C ASN A 13 12.69 7.93 -3.24
N THR A 14 13.51 8.90 -3.65
CA THR A 14 13.04 10.03 -4.48
C THR A 14 12.55 9.55 -5.85
N VAL A 15 13.29 8.65 -6.51
CA VAL A 15 12.92 8.16 -7.85
C VAL A 15 11.71 7.22 -7.76
N ILE A 16 11.66 6.33 -6.77
CA ILE A 16 10.51 5.45 -6.53
C ILE A 16 9.26 6.27 -6.25
N ASP A 17 9.33 7.30 -5.39
CA ASP A 17 8.20 8.18 -5.11
C ASP A 17 7.72 8.94 -6.36
N GLY A 18 8.65 9.47 -7.15
CA GLY A 18 8.33 10.13 -8.42
C GLY A 18 7.64 9.20 -9.42
N LEU A 19 8.17 8.00 -9.62
CA LEU A 19 7.58 6.99 -10.51
C LEU A 19 6.22 6.53 -10.02
N ALA A 20 6.07 6.30 -8.71
CA ALA A 20 4.80 5.88 -8.12
C ALA A 20 3.71 6.95 -8.30
N LYS A 21 4.04 8.24 -8.10
CA LYS A 21 3.13 9.36 -8.36
C LYS A 21 2.74 9.51 -9.82
N GLN A 22 3.61 9.10 -10.74
CA GLN A 22 3.32 9.06 -12.19
C GLN A 22 2.60 7.77 -12.62
N GLY A 23 2.35 6.83 -11.69
CA GLY A 23 1.75 5.54 -12.00
C GLY A 23 2.65 4.56 -12.76
N CYS A 24 3.96 4.86 -12.89
CA CYS A 24 4.94 3.99 -13.54
C CYS A 24 5.39 2.86 -12.60
N MET A 25 4.44 2.05 -12.14
CA MET A 25 4.66 1.06 -11.07
C MET A 25 5.62 -0.05 -11.43
N GLU A 26 5.69 -0.46 -12.71
CA GLU A 26 6.66 -1.44 -13.18
C GLU A 26 8.10 -0.95 -12.96
N LYS A 27 8.40 0.29 -13.35
CA LYS A 27 9.72 0.91 -13.14
C LYS A 27 10.01 1.12 -11.66
N ALA A 28 9.00 1.54 -10.88
CA ALA A 28 9.13 1.71 -9.44
C ALA A 28 9.48 0.39 -8.75
N MET A 29 8.84 -0.71 -9.12
CA MET A 29 9.13 -2.04 -8.59
C MET A 29 10.48 -2.59 -9.07
N GLY A 30 10.89 -2.29 -10.30
CA GLY A 30 12.24 -2.61 -10.79
C GLY A 30 13.33 -1.96 -9.92
N LEU A 31 13.16 -0.69 -9.58
CA LEU A 31 14.08 0.01 -8.66
C LEU A 31 13.99 -0.50 -7.23
N TYR A 32 12.78 -0.82 -6.75
CA TYR A 32 12.61 -1.46 -5.45
C TYR A 32 13.35 -2.81 -5.38
N GLY A 33 13.29 -3.62 -6.45
CA GLY A 33 14.04 -4.87 -6.56
C GLY A 33 15.55 -4.64 -6.50
N GLN A 34 16.07 -3.72 -7.31
CA GLN A 34 17.50 -3.35 -7.30
C GLN A 34 17.95 -2.84 -5.93
N MET A 35 17.12 -2.06 -5.24
CA MET A 35 17.39 -1.60 -3.88
C MET A 35 17.62 -2.80 -2.94
N VAL A 36 16.69 -3.76 -2.94
CA VAL A 36 16.78 -4.98 -2.11
C VAL A 36 17.99 -5.85 -2.50
N GLU A 37 18.24 -6.06 -3.79
CA GLU A 37 19.38 -6.85 -4.30
C GLU A 37 20.73 -6.25 -3.90
N ASN A 38 20.83 -4.92 -3.87
CA ASN A 38 22.02 -4.21 -3.41
C ASN A 38 22.16 -4.20 -1.88
N GLY A 39 21.31 -4.92 -1.14
CA GLY A 39 21.33 -4.97 0.33
C GLY A 39 20.82 -3.68 0.98
N ILE A 40 20.19 -2.80 0.22
CA ILE A 40 19.62 -1.54 0.72
C ILE A 40 18.23 -1.87 1.25
N ILE A 41 17.99 -1.58 2.54
CA ILE A 41 16.74 -1.91 3.22
C ILE A 41 15.69 -0.84 2.89
N PRO A 42 14.57 -1.18 2.23
CA PRO A 42 13.46 -0.25 2.02
C PRO A 42 12.89 0.23 3.35
N ASP A 43 12.52 1.51 3.42
CA ASP A 43 12.00 2.15 4.62
C ASP A 43 10.48 2.43 4.53
N GLU A 44 9.92 3.07 5.56
CA GLU A 44 8.52 3.50 5.58
C GLU A 44 8.15 4.35 4.36
N ILE A 45 9.04 5.23 3.91
CA ILE A 45 8.79 6.15 2.80
C ILE A 45 8.68 5.35 1.51
N THR A 46 9.61 4.42 1.26
CA THR A 46 9.58 3.55 0.07
C THR A 46 8.24 2.81 -0.04
N HIS A 47 7.83 2.11 1.02
CA HIS A 47 6.62 1.31 0.97
C HIS A 47 5.36 2.18 0.89
N ARG A 48 5.32 3.30 1.61
CA ARG A 48 4.18 4.24 1.54
C ARG A 48 3.98 4.78 0.13
N SER A 49 5.06 5.14 -0.56
CA SER A 49 5.00 5.60 -1.94
C SER A 49 4.48 4.51 -2.88
N LEU A 50 4.93 3.26 -2.70
CA LEU A 50 4.44 2.13 -3.49
C LEU A 50 2.96 1.83 -3.25
N VAL A 51 2.48 1.80 -2.00
CA VAL A 51 1.05 1.63 -1.68
C VAL A 51 0.21 2.71 -2.36
N GLY A 52 0.64 3.98 -2.25
CA GLY A 52 -0.06 5.10 -2.87
C GLY A 52 -0.10 4.99 -4.40
N GLY A 53 1.03 4.64 -5.02
CA GLY A 53 1.13 4.46 -6.46
C GLY A 53 0.25 3.33 -6.99
N PHE A 54 0.30 2.15 -6.36
CA PHE A 54 -0.54 1.01 -6.71
C PHE A 54 -2.04 1.32 -6.57
N CYS A 55 -2.44 1.98 -5.48
CA CYS A 55 -3.82 2.46 -5.32
C CYS A 55 -4.21 3.45 -6.41
N GLY A 56 -3.30 4.35 -6.80
CA GLY A 56 -3.52 5.36 -7.84
C GLY A 56 -3.74 4.78 -9.23
N VAL A 57 -3.15 3.62 -9.54
CA VAL A 57 -3.33 2.91 -10.83
C VAL A 57 -4.31 1.73 -10.76
N ASN A 58 -5.09 1.65 -9.67
CA ASN A 58 -6.09 0.60 -9.44
C ASN A 58 -5.54 -0.85 -9.40
N LEU A 59 -4.25 -1.01 -9.06
CA LEU A 59 -3.59 -2.29 -8.82
C LEU A 59 -3.60 -2.58 -7.31
N VAL A 60 -4.81 -2.79 -6.77
CA VAL A 60 -5.04 -2.74 -5.32
C VAL A 60 -4.50 -4.00 -4.63
N GLU A 61 -4.47 -5.13 -5.33
CA GLU A 61 -3.91 -6.39 -4.87
C GLU A 61 -2.40 -6.27 -4.59
N GLU A 62 -1.67 -5.58 -5.45
CA GLU A 62 -0.25 -5.26 -5.27
C GLU A 62 -0.06 -4.31 -4.06
N ALA A 63 -0.95 -3.33 -3.88
CA ALA A 63 -0.94 -2.47 -2.69
C ALA A 63 -1.09 -3.27 -1.39
N VAL A 64 -1.94 -4.31 -1.37
CA VAL A 64 -2.10 -5.22 -0.22
C VAL A 64 -0.80 -5.98 0.06
N LEU A 65 -0.07 -6.43 -0.96
CA LEU A 65 1.22 -7.10 -0.78
C LEU A 65 2.26 -6.18 -0.14
N ILE A 66 2.33 -4.92 -0.57
CA ILE A 66 3.21 -3.94 0.05
C ILE A 66 2.81 -3.66 1.51
N LEU A 67 1.51 -3.55 1.81
CA LEU A 67 1.03 -3.40 3.20
C LEU A 67 1.46 -4.57 4.09
N LYS A 68 1.35 -5.81 3.60
CA LYS A 68 1.80 -7.00 4.33
C LYS A 68 3.32 -6.97 4.58
N GLU A 69 4.10 -6.51 3.61
CA GLU A 69 5.55 -6.36 3.77
C GLU A 69 5.92 -5.27 4.78
N MET A 70 5.21 -4.13 4.78
CA MET A 70 5.38 -3.10 5.80
C MET A 70 5.17 -3.69 7.20
N HIS A 71 4.10 -4.46 7.37
CA HIS A 71 3.77 -5.07 8.65
C HIS A 71 4.84 -6.09 9.09
N LYS A 72 5.29 -6.96 8.16
CA LYS A 72 6.36 -7.94 8.41
C LYS A 72 7.66 -7.28 8.89
N ARG A 73 7.95 -6.06 8.41
CA ARG A 73 9.12 -5.26 8.80
C ARG A 73 8.90 -4.39 10.04
N GLY A 74 7.67 -4.35 10.58
CA GLY A 74 7.32 -3.48 11.69
C GLY A 74 7.25 -1.99 11.31
N HIS A 75 7.13 -1.67 10.01
CA HIS A 75 6.96 -0.29 9.57
C HIS A 75 5.55 0.21 9.91
N PRO A 76 5.40 1.43 10.46
CA PRO A 76 4.10 1.97 10.77
C PRO A 76 3.31 2.21 9.48
N VAL A 77 2.11 1.63 9.42
CA VAL A 77 1.16 1.89 8.34
C VAL A 77 0.17 2.95 8.83
N ARG A 78 0.03 4.04 8.07
CA ARG A 78 -0.92 5.11 8.39
C ARG A 78 -2.36 4.66 8.10
N ASN A 79 -3.30 5.16 8.88
CA ASN A 79 -4.74 4.91 8.70
C ASN A 79 -5.20 5.22 7.26
N ILE A 80 -4.71 6.32 6.68
CA ILE A 80 -5.05 6.71 5.31
C ILE A 80 -4.65 5.66 4.25
N SER A 81 -3.57 4.93 4.45
CA SER A 81 -3.14 3.85 3.55
C SER A 81 -4.13 2.68 3.55
N TYR A 82 -4.60 2.27 4.73
CA TYR A 82 -5.65 1.26 4.86
C TYR A 82 -6.94 1.71 4.19
N LYS A 83 -7.36 2.96 4.45
CA LYS A 83 -8.58 3.54 3.88
C LYS A 83 -8.59 3.49 2.36
N PHE A 84 -7.49 3.87 1.71
CA PHE A 84 -7.40 3.83 0.25
C PHE A 84 -7.46 2.41 -0.31
N VAL A 85 -6.77 1.46 0.31
CA VAL A 85 -6.79 0.06 -0.13
C VAL A 85 -8.18 -0.54 0.05
N ILE A 86 -8.82 -0.36 1.22
CA ILE A 86 -10.17 -0.86 1.50
C ILE A 86 -11.18 -0.29 0.50
N HIS A 87 -11.11 1.02 0.24
CA HIS A 87 -12.00 1.69 -0.71
C HIS A 87 -11.79 1.18 -2.14
N GLY A 88 -10.53 1.00 -2.58
CA GLY A 88 -10.21 0.43 -3.88
C GLY A 88 -10.75 -1.00 -4.04
N LEU A 89 -10.55 -1.84 -3.03
CA LEU A 89 -11.07 -3.23 -3.03
C LEU A 89 -12.59 -3.28 -3.10
N CYS A 90 -13.30 -2.45 -2.33
CA CYS A 90 -14.77 -2.39 -2.37
C CYS A 90 -15.28 -1.97 -3.75
N ARG A 91 -14.65 -0.97 -4.39
CA ARG A 91 -15.01 -0.52 -5.75
C ARG A 91 -14.75 -1.58 -6.83
N ASN A 92 -13.77 -2.45 -6.62
CA ASN A 92 -13.45 -3.54 -7.53
C ASN A 92 -14.20 -4.85 -7.17
N ASN A 93 -15.24 -4.79 -6.33
CA ASN A 93 -16.03 -5.93 -5.88
C ASN A 93 -15.21 -7.02 -5.16
N ARG A 94 -14.07 -6.64 -4.56
CA ARG A 94 -13.15 -7.48 -3.77
C ARG A 94 -13.38 -7.29 -2.28
N VAL A 95 -14.64 -7.31 -1.87
CA VAL A 95 -15.07 -6.98 -0.51
C VAL A 95 -14.54 -7.99 0.52
N ASP A 96 -14.35 -9.24 0.11
CA ASP A 96 -13.70 -10.30 0.89
C ASP A 96 -12.28 -9.92 1.32
N VAL A 97 -11.48 -9.36 0.39
CA VAL A 97 -10.12 -8.90 0.68
C VAL A 97 -10.17 -7.60 1.48
N ALA A 98 -11.15 -6.73 1.23
CA ALA A 98 -11.32 -5.49 1.99
C ALA A 98 -11.53 -5.76 3.49
N ILE A 99 -12.31 -6.79 3.82
CA ILE A 99 -12.52 -7.25 5.20
C ILE A 99 -11.22 -7.77 5.81
N GLN A 100 -10.41 -8.56 5.08
CA GLN A 100 -9.10 -9.01 5.56
C GLN A 100 -8.15 -7.83 5.84
N VAL A 101 -8.20 -6.78 5.02
CA VAL A 101 -7.40 -5.57 5.24
C VAL A 101 -7.88 -4.79 6.47
N LEU A 102 -9.19 -4.76 6.74
CA LEU A 102 -9.75 -4.22 7.98
C LEU A 102 -9.27 -5.03 9.21
N GLU A 103 -9.31 -6.35 9.16
CA GLU A 103 -8.82 -7.22 10.23
C GLU A 103 -7.33 -7.01 10.49
N MET A 104 -6.54 -6.85 9.42
CA MET A 104 -5.12 -6.50 9.50
C MET A 104 -4.92 -5.14 10.18
N MET A 105 -5.74 -4.13 9.86
CA MET A 105 -5.70 -2.80 10.48
C MET A 105 -5.95 -2.89 12.00
N ILE A 106 -6.98 -3.64 12.42
CA ILE A 106 -7.36 -3.83 13.82
C ILE A 106 -6.27 -4.60 14.58
N SER A 107 -5.75 -5.69 14.00
CA SER A 107 -4.66 -6.49 14.58
C SER A 107 -3.39 -5.66 14.79
N ASN A 108 -3.19 -4.64 13.95
CA ASN A 108 -2.12 -3.66 14.04
C ASN A 108 -2.37 -2.51 15.02
N ARG A 109 -3.45 -2.58 15.81
CA ARG A 109 -3.88 -1.50 16.73
C ARG A 109 -4.13 -0.16 16.03
N CYS A 110 -4.36 -0.18 14.72
CA CYS A 110 -4.81 0.97 13.98
C CYS A 110 -6.35 1.00 14.03
N MET A 111 -6.94 2.05 14.59
CA MET A 111 -8.38 2.11 14.79
C MET A 111 -9.11 2.51 13.50
N PRO A 112 -10.05 1.69 12.99
CA PRO A 112 -10.89 2.07 11.87
C PRO A 112 -11.80 3.24 12.26
N ASP A 113 -12.01 4.19 11.33
CA ASP A 113 -12.98 5.26 11.50
C ASP A 113 -14.35 4.86 10.93
N GLY A 114 -15.38 5.67 11.18
CA GLY A 114 -16.72 5.44 10.64
C GLY A 114 -16.75 5.35 9.11
N ALA A 115 -15.88 6.08 8.42
CA ALA A 115 -15.83 6.08 6.96
C ALA A 115 -15.36 4.72 6.40
N ILE A 116 -14.41 4.06 7.07
CA ILE A 116 -13.96 2.71 6.71
C ILE A 116 -15.12 1.71 6.83
N TYR A 117 -15.87 1.74 7.94
CA TYR A 117 -17.01 0.84 8.12
C TYR A 117 -18.11 1.09 7.09
N SER A 118 -18.48 2.35 6.83
CA SER A 118 -19.46 2.69 5.79
C SER A 118 -19.03 2.17 4.42
N THR A 119 -17.76 2.34 4.05
CA THR A 119 -17.21 1.86 2.77
C THR A 119 -17.38 0.35 2.60
N ILE A 120 -17.12 -0.43 3.66
CA ILE A 120 -17.28 -1.89 3.62
C ILE A 120 -18.75 -2.28 3.55
N ILE A 121 -19.63 -1.65 4.34
CA ILE A 121 -21.08 -1.94 4.33
C ILE A 121 -21.67 -1.67 2.94
N GLU A 122 -21.33 -0.53 2.33
CA GLU A 122 -21.72 -0.19 0.97
C GLU A 122 -21.21 -1.21 -0.04
N GLY A 123 -19.94 -1.61 0.07
CA GLY A 123 -19.35 -2.65 -0.77
C GLY A 123 -20.08 -3.99 -0.66
N VAL A 124 -20.38 -4.45 0.56
CA VAL A 124 -21.14 -5.69 0.80
C VAL A 124 -22.54 -5.59 0.19
N ALA A 125 -23.25 -4.49 0.42
CA ALA A 125 -24.59 -4.29 -0.12
C ALA A 125 -24.60 -4.33 -1.66
N ALA A 126 -23.63 -3.67 -2.30
CA ALA A 126 -23.47 -3.70 -3.75
C ALA A 126 -23.19 -5.12 -4.28
N ALA A 127 -22.35 -5.90 -3.59
CA ALA A 127 -22.02 -7.26 -3.98
C ALA A 127 -23.23 -8.23 -3.88
N VAL A 128 -24.13 -8.02 -2.91
CA VAL A 128 -25.35 -8.82 -2.74
C VAL A 128 -26.36 -8.54 -3.85
N ILE A 129 -26.53 -7.27 -4.24
CA ILE A 129 -27.46 -6.86 -5.31
C ILE A 129 -27.05 -7.45 -6.67
N GLN A 130 -25.75 -7.60 -6.94
CA GLN A 130 -25.27 -8.17 -8.21
C GLN A 130 -25.42 -9.69 -8.33
N ARG A 131 -25.72 -10.38 -7.23
CA ARG A 131 -25.85 -11.86 -7.18
C ARG A 131 -27.30 -12.35 -7.16
N GLY A 132 -28.28 -11.44 -7.11
CA GLY A 132 -29.71 -11.73 -7.21
C GLY A 132 -30.24 -11.47 -8.61
#